data_AF-A0A812U4M6-F1
#
_entry.id   AF-A0A812U4M6-F1
#
_cell.length_a   1.000
_cell.length_b   1.000
_cell.length_c   1.000
_cell.angle_alpha   90.00
_cell.angle_beta   90.00
_cell.angle_gamma   90.00
#
_symmetry.space_group_name_H-M   'P 1'
#
loop_
_entity.id
_entity.type
_entity.pdbx_description
1 polymer ?
#
loop_
_entity_poly.entity_id
_entity_poly.type
_entity_poly.pdbx_seq_one_letter_code
_entity_poly.pdbx_strand_id
1 'polypeptide(L)'
;MAAMMSWPRVGTLGFLTVQTVLSDGLPPALPVPFAQAALWAAELPALRLCDNGVDDRQEGCPAQPEHGGAGFLSTVFTWRYVLNNLRALLVAEASEGSGSSLPTGSLQAVLSLLQALDRLMQMPVVAQLVEIASAARQLLNELRPYLEVRPPLVLMIPGRRMDQYWTWPADGRTSLRDATFTLRTGARMPAIGFGTWRLWAKDAYQPVRWALDAGYRHIDTAEGYANEAEIGRAILDSGIRRDEIFLTTKASSVPKGLADISYSADIFAFQLGQLGTDYVDVYMMHTPPADLQQLQTLWRIMESFYEQGRARALGVSNCDVRELQHILDFAKVPPAYVQNLFKIYKPGEQIPVEDVVAFAHRNQVAVMGYSVQTEWPHIMPPLQDPHVLTIASHVGRTPSQVLHRWALQRGVGVIPKSATRERISENSRLLDFQLTGEVMRLLDGLATLSESGAAEIKPAQEDVFGLARVSNGDYGKPTPGNSGSTHRLEDPRDKGFPYVAIRDHLLGAPVDLGPEMCRQACLDNVRCAAWEVCAPLSPEAGCGGCYLIGQVELLSPPMRIPGWYAAIERGPT
;
A
#
# COMPACT_ATOMS: atom_id res chain seq x y z
N MET A 1 -11.43 -13.93 41.49
CA MET A 1 -10.10 -14.10 42.12
C MET A 1 -9.06 -14.12 41.02
N ALA A 2 -7.99 -13.33 41.13
CA ALA A 2 -6.96 -13.24 40.11
C ALA A 2 -5.86 -14.28 40.34
N ALA A 3 -5.33 -14.86 39.26
CA ALA A 3 -4.06 -15.57 39.26
C ALA A 3 -3.10 -14.80 38.34
N MET A 4 -2.21 -14.01 38.95
CA MET A 4 -1.14 -13.32 38.24
C MET A 4 -0.09 -14.34 37.79
N MET A 5 0.19 -14.43 36.49
CA MET A 5 1.47 -14.98 36.02
C MET A 5 2.50 -13.85 36.00
N SER A 6 3.39 -13.86 36.99
CA SER A 6 4.46 -12.88 37.15
C SER A 6 5.59 -13.14 36.15
N TRP A 7 5.91 -12.14 35.33
CA TRP A 7 7.15 -12.12 34.55
C TRP A 7 8.37 -11.93 35.48
N PRO A 8 9.56 -12.47 35.13
CA PRO A 8 10.75 -12.29 35.95
C PRO A 8 11.14 -10.80 36.02
N ARG A 9 11.56 -10.34 37.20
CA ARG A 9 12.11 -8.99 37.35
C ARG A 9 13.40 -8.87 36.55
N VAL A 10 13.39 -8.01 35.53
CA VAL A 10 14.61 -7.61 34.81
C VAL A 10 15.55 -6.94 35.82
N GLY A 11 16.75 -7.51 35.99
CA GLY A 11 17.77 -6.93 36.84
C GLY A 11 18.24 -5.58 36.29
N THR A 12 18.55 -4.64 37.19
CA THR A 12 19.13 -3.35 36.85
C THR A 12 20.50 -3.50 36.19
N LEU A 13 20.53 -3.59 34.87
CA LEU A 13 21.70 -3.26 34.06
C LEU A 13 21.93 -1.75 34.15
N GLY A 14 23.17 -1.35 34.44
CA GLY A 14 23.51 0.02 34.80
C GLY A 14 23.22 1.02 33.68
N PHE A 15 22.70 2.18 34.06
CA PHE A 15 22.54 3.33 33.17
C PHE A 15 23.91 3.83 32.70
N LEU A 16 24.34 3.39 31.51
CA LEU A 16 25.33 4.12 30.73
C LEU A 16 24.61 5.26 30.02
N THR A 17 24.70 6.45 30.60
CA THR A 17 24.31 7.69 29.93
C THR A 17 25.18 7.89 28.70
N VAL A 18 24.63 7.58 27.52
CA VAL A 18 25.24 7.96 26.25
C VAL A 18 25.09 9.48 26.10
N GLN A 19 26.11 10.22 26.53
CA GLN A 19 26.27 11.60 26.11
C GLN A 19 26.47 11.63 24.60
N THR A 20 25.71 12.49 23.94
CA THR A 20 25.79 12.75 22.50
C THR A 20 27.15 13.33 22.12
N VAL A 21 28.01 12.50 21.55
CA VAL A 21 29.11 12.96 20.70
C VAL A 21 28.62 12.88 19.26
N LEU A 22 28.19 14.02 18.73
CA LEU A 22 28.03 14.20 17.29
C LEU A 22 29.43 14.26 16.66
N SER A 23 29.94 13.11 16.24
CA SER A 23 31.09 13.02 15.34
C SER A 23 30.59 12.82 13.91
N ASP A 24 31.06 13.64 12.99
CA ASP A 24 30.62 13.65 11.59
C ASP A 24 30.74 12.29 10.88
N GLY A 25 29.71 11.94 10.10
CA GLY A 25 29.88 11.10 8.90
C GLY A 25 29.45 9.63 8.94
N LEU A 26 29.03 9.05 10.07
CA LEU A 26 28.49 7.68 10.11
C LEU A 26 26.95 7.65 10.09
N PRO A 27 26.31 6.80 9.27
CA PRO A 27 24.85 6.61 9.32
C PRO A 27 24.39 6.13 10.70
N PRO A 28 23.20 6.52 11.18
CA PRO A 28 22.71 6.03 12.46
C PRO A 28 22.39 4.53 12.38
N ALA A 29 22.94 3.80 13.34
CA ALA A 29 22.75 2.38 13.54
C ALA A 29 21.35 2.09 14.11
N LEU A 30 20.50 1.37 13.36
CA LEU A 30 19.16 0.98 13.80
C LEU A 30 19.08 -0.53 14.10
N PRO A 31 18.57 -0.94 15.28
CA PRO A 31 18.35 -2.36 15.58
C PRO A 31 17.13 -2.90 14.83
N VAL A 32 17.32 -4.03 14.13
CA VAL A 32 16.32 -4.68 13.28
C VAL A 32 16.14 -6.14 13.71
N PRO A 33 15.01 -6.49 14.36
CA PRO A 33 14.82 -7.77 15.06
C PRO A 33 14.33 -8.91 14.14
N PHE A 34 15.03 -9.20 13.04
CA PHE A 34 14.62 -10.22 12.06
C PHE A 34 14.26 -11.59 12.68
N ALA A 35 15.07 -12.10 13.62
CA ALA A 35 14.81 -13.37 14.28
C ALA A 35 13.48 -13.36 15.05
N GLN A 36 13.25 -12.30 15.85
CA GLN A 36 12.02 -12.14 16.62
C GLN A 36 10.79 -11.93 15.70
N ALA A 37 10.95 -11.20 14.60
CA ALA A 37 9.90 -10.99 13.60
C ALA A 37 9.49 -12.30 12.90
N ALA A 38 10.47 -13.14 12.53
CA ALA A 38 10.21 -14.47 11.97
C ALA A 38 9.48 -15.40 12.98
N LEU A 39 9.95 -15.44 14.23
CA LEU A 39 9.32 -16.23 15.29
C LEU A 39 7.90 -15.74 15.62
N TRP A 40 7.69 -14.43 15.74
CA TRP A 40 6.39 -13.83 16.01
C TRP A 40 5.37 -14.11 14.91
N ALA A 41 5.74 -13.86 13.64
CA ALA A 41 4.82 -14.04 12.52
C ALA A 41 4.40 -15.50 12.33
N ALA A 42 5.25 -16.45 12.73
CA ALA A 42 4.95 -17.87 12.69
C ALA A 42 3.82 -18.33 13.63
N GLU A 43 3.57 -17.60 14.72
CA GLU A 43 2.54 -17.92 15.73
C GLU A 43 1.19 -17.21 15.47
N LEU A 44 1.13 -16.34 14.45
CA LEU A 44 -0.08 -15.62 14.06
C LEU A 44 -1.18 -16.58 13.59
N PRO A 45 -2.48 -16.24 13.79
CA PRO A 45 -3.59 -17.04 13.29
C PRO A 45 -3.52 -17.31 11.79
N ALA A 46 -2.95 -16.38 11.01
CA ALA A 46 -2.66 -16.54 9.58
C ALA A 46 -2.00 -17.87 9.20
N LEU A 47 -1.17 -18.44 10.09
CA LEU A 47 -0.38 -19.65 9.85
C LEU A 47 -0.79 -20.84 10.73
N ARG A 48 -1.95 -20.76 11.40
CA ARG A 48 -2.55 -21.88 12.15
C ARG A 48 -3.33 -22.77 11.19
N LEU A 49 -3.22 -24.08 11.39
CA LEU A 49 -3.85 -25.09 10.52
C LEU A 49 -5.38 -25.03 10.53
N CYS A 50 -6.00 -24.60 11.64
CA CYS A 50 -7.45 -24.38 11.73
C CYS A 50 -7.95 -23.18 10.90
N ASP A 51 -7.12 -22.16 10.71
CA ASP A 51 -7.57 -20.86 10.20
C ASP A 51 -7.35 -20.73 8.68
N ASN A 52 -6.40 -21.48 8.11
CA ASN A 52 -5.85 -21.29 6.77
C ASN A 52 -6.70 -21.83 5.59
N GLY A 53 -7.89 -22.38 5.87
CA GLY A 53 -8.79 -22.94 4.85
C GLY A 53 -8.33 -24.26 4.21
N VAL A 54 -7.37 -24.96 4.81
CA VAL A 54 -6.85 -26.26 4.31
C VAL A 54 -7.48 -27.46 5.03
N ASP A 55 -7.78 -27.34 6.33
CA ASP A 55 -8.32 -28.42 7.15
C ASP A 55 -9.49 -27.92 8.01
N ASP A 56 -10.59 -27.59 7.35
CA ASP A 56 -11.84 -27.08 7.94
C ASP A 56 -12.64 -28.15 8.70
N ARG A 57 -12.09 -29.35 8.91
CA ARG A 57 -12.78 -30.53 9.45
C ARG A 57 -12.20 -31.09 10.75
N GLN A 58 -11.15 -30.48 11.32
CA GLN A 58 -10.67 -30.88 12.64
C GLN A 58 -11.64 -30.43 13.74
N GLU A 59 -12.02 -31.37 14.60
CA GLU A 59 -12.76 -31.07 15.83
C GLU A 59 -11.93 -30.11 16.71
N GLY A 60 -12.46 -28.90 16.95
CA GLY A 60 -11.84 -27.90 17.82
C GLY A 60 -11.46 -26.58 17.13
N CYS A 61 -11.55 -26.48 15.80
CA CYS A 61 -11.34 -25.20 15.12
C CYS A 61 -12.50 -24.21 15.40
N PRO A 62 -12.22 -22.93 15.75
CA PRO A 62 -13.25 -21.94 16.01
C PRO A 62 -13.96 -21.51 14.72
N ALA A 63 -15.24 -21.12 14.83
CA ALA A 63 -15.98 -20.56 13.70
C ALA A 63 -15.26 -19.31 13.15
N GLN A 64 -15.15 -19.19 11.82
CA GLN A 64 -14.50 -18.03 11.22
C GLN A 64 -15.21 -16.73 11.64
N PRO A 65 -14.46 -15.66 11.98
CA PRO A 65 -15.07 -14.37 12.24
C PRO A 65 -15.77 -13.87 10.96
N GLU A 66 -16.93 -13.21 11.14
CA GLU A 66 -17.90 -12.86 10.09
C GLU A 66 -17.36 -12.01 8.92
N HIS A 67 -16.09 -11.59 8.95
CA HIS A 67 -15.43 -10.75 7.94
C HIS A 67 -14.09 -11.31 7.45
N GLY A 68 -13.91 -12.63 7.48
CA GLY A 68 -12.78 -13.35 6.88
C GLY A 68 -11.68 -13.71 7.88
N GLY A 69 -11.51 -15.01 8.12
CA GLY A 69 -10.36 -15.57 8.83
C GLY A 69 -9.08 -15.56 7.97
N ALA A 70 -8.15 -16.48 8.21
CA ALA A 70 -6.91 -16.55 7.46
C ALA A 70 -7.15 -17.07 6.02
N GLY A 71 -7.45 -16.16 5.09
CA GLY A 71 -7.55 -16.51 3.68
C GLY A 71 -6.18 -16.86 3.07
N PHE A 72 -6.20 -17.60 1.95
CA PHE A 72 -5.02 -17.98 1.14
C PHE A 72 -3.93 -16.89 1.06
N LEU A 73 -4.32 -15.67 0.65
CA LEU A 73 -3.38 -14.55 0.52
C LEU A 73 -2.73 -14.16 1.86
N SER A 74 -3.49 -14.16 2.96
CA SER A 74 -2.94 -13.87 4.28
C SER A 74 -1.92 -14.93 4.72
N THR A 75 -2.16 -16.20 4.41
CA THR A 75 -1.22 -17.31 4.66
C THR A 75 0.06 -17.13 3.84
N VAL A 76 -0.06 -16.85 2.54
CA VAL A 76 1.08 -16.63 1.64
C VAL A 76 1.92 -15.43 2.08
N PHE A 77 1.30 -14.27 2.32
CA PHE A 77 2.04 -13.07 2.72
C PHE A 77 2.68 -13.21 4.12
N THR A 78 2.05 -13.95 5.05
CA THR A 78 2.65 -14.18 6.37
C THR A 78 3.82 -15.18 6.31
N TRP A 79 3.73 -16.26 5.50
CA TRP A 79 4.89 -17.14 5.27
C TRP A 79 6.03 -16.42 4.55
N ARG A 80 5.70 -15.58 3.56
CA ARG A 80 6.66 -14.73 2.85
C ARG A 80 7.39 -13.78 3.80
N TYR A 81 6.65 -13.16 4.73
CA TYR A 81 7.22 -12.35 5.82
C TYR A 81 8.17 -13.16 6.71
N VAL A 82 7.77 -14.35 7.20
CA VAL A 82 8.65 -15.23 7.99
C VAL A 82 9.95 -15.53 7.22
N LEU A 83 9.83 -15.99 5.96
CA LEU A 83 10.96 -16.42 5.15
C LEU A 83 11.87 -15.26 4.73
N ASN A 84 11.35 -14.08 4.40
CA ASN A 84 12.18 -12.92 4.08
C ASN A 84 12.91 -12.35 5.30
N ASN A 85 12.33 -12.43 6.51
CA ASN A 85 13.04 -12.12 7.75
C ASN A 85 14.20 -13.11 7.99
N LEU A 86 13.96 -14.41 7.84
CA LEU A 86 15.02 -15.43 7.94
C LEU A 86 16.12 -15.21 6.88
N ARG A 87 15.73 -14.90 5.63
CA ARG A 87 16.66 -14.60 4.54
C ARG A 87 17.57 -13.42 4.88
N ALA A 88 17.00 -12.30 5.34
CA ALA A 88 17.78 -11.10 5.67
C ALA A 88 18.77 -11.36 6.81
N LEU A 89 18.35 -12.08 7.86
CA LEU A 89 19.22 -12.51 8.97
C LEU A 89 20.39 -13.37 8.47
N LEU A 90 20.08 -14.47 7.77
CA LEU A 90 21.08 -15.45 7.33
C LEU A 90 22.08 -14.86 6.31
N VAL A 91 21.64 -13.93 5.44
CA VAL A 91 22.52 -13.23 4.49
C VAL A 91 23.46 -12.26 5.21
N ALA A 92 22.96 -11.52 6.19
CA ALA A 92 23.78 -10.59 6.96
C ALA A 92 24.86 -11.34 7.77
N GLU A 93 24.49 -12.35 8.54
CA GLU A 93 25.43 -13.13 9.37
C GLU A 93 26.49 -13.88 8.52
N ALA A 94 26.12 -14.35 7.33
CA ALA A 94 27.05 -14.93 6.36
C ALA A 94 28.04 -13.91 5.79
N SER A 95 27.65 -12.64 5.65
CA SER A 95 28.50 -11.57 5.12
C SER A 95 29.50 -11.02 6.15
N GLU A 96 29.20 -11.11 7.44
CA GLU A 96 30.06 -10.64 8.53
C GLU A 96 31.19 -11.63 8.90
N GLY A 97 31.22 -12.82 8.28
CA GLY A 97 32.19 -13.87 8.61
C GLY A 97 32.08 -14.36 10.06
N SER A 98 30.91 -14.15 10.67
CA SER A 98 30.68 -14.40 12.10
C SER A 98 30.84 -15.89 12.42
N GLY A 99 31.65 -16.21 13.43
CA GLY A 99 31.93 -17.60 13.85
C GLY A 99 30.75 -18.35 14.47
N SER A 100 29.51 -17.89 14.27
CA SER A 100 28.32 -18.64 14.64
C SER A 100 28.07 -19.78 13.66
N SER A 101 27.74 -20.96 14.19
CA SER A 101 27.32 -22.11 13.41
C SER A 101 25.93 -21.88 12.81
N LEU A 102 25.87 -21.10 11.73
CA LEU A 102 24.72 -21.05 10.82
C LEU A 102 24.42 -22.50 10.39
N PRO A 103 23.21 -23.03 10.64
CA PRO A 103 22.90 -24.40 10.24
C PRO A 103 23.03 -24.56 8.72
N THR A 104 23.83 -25.56 8.32
CA THR A 104 24.28 -25.69 6.93
C THR A 104 23.10 -25.89 5.97
N GLY A 105 23.02 -25.07 4.93
CA GLY A 105 21.96 -25.15 3.92
C GLY A 105 20.67 -24.40 4.25
N SER A 106 20.51 -23.82 5.46
CA SER A 106 19.27 -23.11 5.83
C SER A 106 18.92 -21.95 4.90
N LEU A 107 19.90 -21.17 4.44
CA LEU A 107 19.64 -20.10 3.46
C LEU A 107 19.11 -20.66 2.13
N GLN A 108 19.65 -21.79 1.66
CA GLN A 108 19.15 -22.44 0.45
C GLN A 108 17.73 -22.98 0.64
N ALA A 109 17.40 -23.54 1.82
CA ALA A 109 16.05 -23.98 2.14
C ALA A 109 15.04 -22.81 2.15
N VAL A 110 15.41 -21.66 2.77
CA VAL A 110 14.59 -20.43 2.75
C VAL A 110 14.33 -19.96 1.32
N LEU A 111 15.37 -19.90 0.47
CA LEU A 111 15.24 -19.47 -0.93
C LEU A 111 14.36 -20.41 -1.75
N SER A 112 14.50 -21.72 -1.58
CA SER A 112 13.66 -22.73 -2.24
C SER A 112 12.18 -22.62 -1.85
N LEU A 113 11.88 -22.29 -0.58
CA LEU A 113 10.51 -22.05 -0.11
C LEU A 113 9.92 -20.75 -0.64
N LEU A 114 10.70 -19.66 -0.71
CA LEU A 114 10.27 -18.41 -1.33
C LEU A 114 9.94 -18.61 -2.82
N GLN A 115 10.79 -19.33 -3.57
CA GLN A 115 10.50 -19.70 -4.95
C GLN A 115 9.25 -20.58 -5.11
N ALA A 116 8.94 -21.42 -4.10
CA ALA A 116 7.72 -22.21 -4.10
C ALA A 116 6.47 -21.34 -3.87
N LEU A 117 6.54 -20.35 -2.97
CA LEU A 117 5.49 -19.33 -2.80
C LEU A 117 5.31 -18.46 -4.06
N ASP A 118 6.39 -18.16 -4.78
CA ASP A 118 6.34 -17.42 -6.05
C ASP A 118 5.59 -18.23 -7.12
N ARG A 119 5.88 -19.53 -7.27
CA ARG A 119 5.13 -20.44 -8.17
C ARG A 119 3.66 -20.58 -7.75
N LEU A 120 3.39 -20.72 -6.45
CA LEU A 120 2.04 -20.83 -5.92
C LEU A 120 1.17 -19.60 -6.23
N MET A 121 1.76 -18.39 -6.24
CA MET A 121 1.04 -17.17 -6.61
C MET A 121 0.70 -17.09 -8.11
N GLN A 122 1.45 -17.79 -8.97
CA GLN A 122 1.17 -17.87 -10.41
C GLN A 122 0.13 -18.95 -10.72
N MET A 123 0.16 -20.08 -9.99
CA MET A 123 -0.79 -21.19 -10.15
C MET A 123 -1.25 -21.69 -8.76
N PRO A 124 -2.32 -21.12 -8.19
CA PRO A 124 -2.74 -21.43 -6.83
C PRO A 124 -3.34 -22.84 -6.73
N VAL A 125 -2.60 -23.76 -6.12
CA VAL A 125 -3.02 -25.13 -5.82
C VAL A 125 -2.96 -25.36 -4.31
N VAL A 126 -4.10 -25.71 -3.69
CA VAL A 126 -4.21 -25.87 -2.23
C VAL A 126 -3.21 -26.89 -1.69
N ALA A 127 -3.03 -28.03 -2.37
CA ALA A 127 -2.05 -29.06 -1.98
C ALA A 127 -0.61 -28.51 -1.87
N GLN A 128 -0.19 -27.68 -2.83
CA GLN A 128 1.13 -27.05 -2.81
C GLN A 128 1.29 -26.07 -1.63
N LEU A 129 0.22 -25.34 -1.27
CA LEU A 129 0.26 -24.50 -0.07
C LEU A 129 0.49 -25.33 1.20
N VAL A 130 -0.08 -26.54 1.31
CA VAL A 130 0.14 -27.44 2.45
C VAL A 130 1.59 -27.89 2.52
N GLU A 131 2.15 -28.34 1.40
CA GLU A 131 3.54 -28.78 1.30
C GLU A 131 4.52 -27.66 1.69
N ILE A 132 4.32 -26.46 1.15
CA ILE A 132 5.14 -25.28 1.44
C ILE A 132 5.01 -24.88 2.92
N ALA A 133 3.79 -24.85 3.46
CA ALA A 133 3.56 -24.50 4.87
C ALA A 133 4.18 -25.53 5.83
N SER A 134 4.10 -26.82 5.50
CA SER A 134 4.71 -27.91 6.27
C SER A 134 6.23 -27.79 6.28
N ALA A 135 6.86 -27.65 5.10
CA ALA A 135 8.31 -27.51 4.97
C ALA A 135 8.84 -26.22 5.61
N ALA A 136 8.13 -25.10 5.50
CA ALA A 136 8.47 -23.85 6.18
C ALA A 136 8.36 -23.97 7.71
N ARG A 137 7.36 -24.70 8.22
CA ARG A 137 7.20 -24.99 9.65
C ARG A 137 8.31 -25.89 10.18
N GLN A 138 8.71 -26.92 9.43
CA GLN A 138 9.84 -27.78 9.79
C GLN A 138 11.14 -26.97 9.87
N LEU A 139 11.48 -26.20 8.83
CA LEU A 139 12.67 -25.36 8.78
C LEU A 139 12.70 -24.37 9.96
N LEU A 140 11.57 -23.74 10.29
CA LEU A 140 11.50 -22.83 11.42
C LEU A 140 11.73 -23.56 12.76
N ASN A 141 11.21 -24.77 12.93
CA ASN A 141 11.42 -25.55 14.16
C ASN A 141 12.88 -25.98 14.32
N GLU A 142 13.55 -26.36 13.23
CA GLU A 142 15.00 -26.64 13.21
C GLU A 142 15.84 -25.39 13.54
N LEU A 143 15.42 -24.22 13.06
CA LEU A 143 16.06 -22.94 13.34
C LEU A 143 15.66 -22.33 14.70
N ARG A 144 14.61 -22.79 15.37
CA ARG A 144 14.06 -22.12 16.57
C ARG A 144 15.09 -21.92 17.69
N PRO A 145 15.91 -22.92 18.10
CA PRO A 145 16.94 -22.73 19.12
C PRO A 145 18.04 -21.74 18.70
N TYR A 146 18.27 -21.59 17.38
CA TYR A 146 19.17 -20.58 16.86
C TYR A 146 18.55 -19.19 16.98
N LEU A 147 17.29 -19.02 16.58
CA LEU A 147 16.59 -17.73 16.50
C LEU A 147 16.28 -17.12 17.88
N GLU A 148 15.90 -17.94 18.86
CA GLU A 148 15.47 -17.48 20.20
C GLU A 148 16.59 -16.76 20.98
N VAL A 149 17.86 -16.95 20.62
CA VAL A 149 19.02 -16.32 21.26
C VAL A 149 19.65 -15.20 20.41
N ARG A 150 19.10 -14.86 19.24
CA ARG A 150 19.68 -13.85 18.33
C ARG A 150 19.24 -12.44 18.72
N PRO A 151 20.18 -11.51 19.00
CA PRO A 151 19.84 -10.12 19.19
C PRO A 151 19.37 -9.48 17.86
N PRO A 152 18.72 -8.30 17.91
CA PRO A 152 18.48 -7.50 16.71
C PRO A 152 19.79 -7.19 15.97
N LEU A 153 19.79 -7.32 14.64
CA LEU A 153 20.93 -6.89 13.83
C LEU A 153 20.99 -5.38 13.77
N VAL A 154 22.20 -4.81 13.80
CA VAL A 154 22.39 -3.36 13.65
C VAL A 154 22.57 -3.03 12.18
N LEU A 155 21.52 -2.52 11.54
CA LEU A 155 21.61 -2.09 10.14
C LEU A 155 22.09 -0.64 10.04
N MET A 156 23.12 -0.44 9.21
CA MET A 156 23.59 0.87 8.78
C MET A 156 22.73 1.33 7.60
N ILE A 157 21.63 2.01 7.87
CA ILE A 157 20.73 2.54 6.84
C ILE A 157 21.23 3.93 6.44
N PRO A 158 21.65 4.16 5.16
CA PRO A 158 22.09 5.48 4.75
C PRO A 158 20.97 6.52 4.92
N GLY A 159 21.30 7.73 5.36
CA GLY A 159 20.30 8.80 5.48
C GLY A 159 19.65 9.14 4.14
N ARG A 160 18.31 9.03 4.05
CA ARG A 160 17.56 9.73 3.00
C ARG A 160 17.49 11.20 3.40
N ARG A 161 17.73 12.12 2.47
CA ARG A 161 17.46 13.53 2.73
C ARG A 161 15.95 13.72 2.94
N MET A 162 15.58 14.47 3.99
CA MET A 162 14.19 14.67 4.38
C MET A 162 13.37 15.49 3.36
N ASP A 163 14.00 16.10 2.36
CA ASP A 163 13.31 16.79 1.26
C ASP A 163 12.59 15.84 0.29
N GLN A 164 12.82 14.52 0.41
CA GLN A 164 12.07 13.49 -0.29
C GLN A 164 10.80 13.04 0.45
N TYR A 165 10.57 13.54 1.67
CA TYR A 165 9.41 13.25 2.50
C TYR A 165 8.62 14.53 2.79
N TRP A 166 7.34 14.38 3.13
CA TRP A 166 6.52 15.50 3.56
C TRP A 166 6.95 15.98 4.95
N THR A 167 7.30 17.25 5.04
CA THR A 167 7.65 17.89 6.32
C THR A 167 6.37 18.33 7.02
N TRP A 168 6.11 17.73 8.18
CA TRP A 168 5.02 18.12 9.08
C TRP A 168 5.57 18.73 10.36
N PRO A 169 4.85 19.67 10.98
CA PRO A 169 5.21 20.21 12.29
C PRO A 169 5.49 19.11 13.32
N ALA A 170 6.50 19.36 14.14
CA ALA A 170 7.03 18.46 15.16
C ALA A 170 7.30 19.20 16.48
N ASP A 171 6.72 20.38 16.64
CA ASP A 171 6.97 21.32 17.75
C ASP A 171 6.07 21.10 18.98
N GLY A 172 5.05 20.24 18.86
CA GLY A 172 4.05 19.99 19.88
C GLY A 172 3.12 21.16 20.17
N ARG A 173 3.17 22.23 19.35
CA ARG A 173 2.37 23.46 19.51
C ARG A 173 1.35 23.62 18.39
N THR A 174 1.62 23.05 17.22
CA THR A 174 0.69 23.04 16.10
C THR A 174 -0.57 22.24 16.44
N SER A 175 -1.75 22.82 16.24
CA SER A 175 -3.01 22.12 16.45
C SER A 175 -3.39 21.23 15.26
N LEU A 176 -4.18 20.18 15.50
CA LEU A 176 -4.59 19.24 14.44
C LEU A 176 -5.30 19.91 13.26
N ARG A 177 -6.04 21.00 13.50
CA ARG A 177 -6.73 21.75 12.44
C ARG A 177 -5.81 22.59 11.56
N ASP A 178 -4.59 22.88 12.02
CA ASP A 178 -3.64 23.74 11.30
C ASP A 178 -2.69 22.91 10.42
N ALA A 179 -2.48 21.62 10.75
CA ALA A 179 -1.82 20.64 9.91
C ALA A 179 -2.73 20.20 8.75
N THR A 180 -2.69 20.94 7.64
CA THR A 180 -3.64 20.80 6.52
C THR A 180 -2.99 20.52 5.18
N PHE A 181 -3.63 19.70 4.35
CA PHE A 181 -3.45 19.76 2.90
C PHE A 181 -4.29 20.89 2.31
N THR A 182 -3.81 21.49 1.22
CA THR A 182 -4.62 22.38 0.37
C THR A 182 -5.20 21.56 -0.77
N LEU A 183 -6.52 21.46 -0.84
CA LEU A 183 -7.22 20.79 -1.94
C LEU A 183 -7.17 21.65 -3.21
N ARG A 184 -7.39 21.02 -4.37
CA ARG A 184 -7.56 21.73 -5.67
C ARG A 184 -8.63 22.82 -5.65
N THR A 185 -9.64 22.70 -4.78
CA THR A 185 -10.70 23.70 -4.55
C THR A 185 -10.24 24.91 -3.71
N GLY A 186 -9.00 24.93 -3.24
CA GLY A 186 -8.47 25.91 -2.29
C GLY A 186 -8.84 25.63 -0.82
N ALA A 187 -9.71 24.65 -0.56
CA ALA A 187 -10.09 24.26 0.79
C ALA A 187 -8.90 23.69 1.59
N ARG A 188 -8.83 24.03 2.88
CA ARG A 188 -7.83 23.50 3.81
C ARG A 188 -8.39 22.27 4.53
N MET A 189 -7.93 21.08 4.14
CA MET A 189 -8.33 19.81 4.74
C MET A 189 -7.37 19.42 5.86
N PRO A 190 -7.82 19.21 7.11
CA PRO A 190 -6.96 18.66 8.17
C PRO A 190 -6.43 17.28 7.78
N ALA A 191 -5.11 17.11 7.84
CA ALA A 191 -4.42 15.87 7.47
C ALA A 191 -4.61 14.76 8.51
N ILE A 192 -5.09 15.08 9.69
CA ILE A 192 -5.37 14.14 10.78
C ILE A 192 -6.86 14.23 11.10
N GLY A 193 -7.61 13.21 10.67
CA GLY A 193 -9.04 13.07 10.90
C GLY A 193 -9.38 11.87 11.79
N PHE A 194 -10.67 11.67 12.02
CA PHE A 194 -11.21 10.57 12.82
C PHE A 194 -12.15 9.72 11.95
N GLY A 195 -11.75 8.47 11.72
CA GLY A 195 -12.53 7.51 10.92
C GLY A 195 -13.59 6.81 11.77
N THR A 196 -14.82 6.71 11.27
CA THR A 196 -15.96 6.16 12.02
C THR A 196 -16.39 4.74 11.60
N TRP A 197 -15.69 4.11 10.65
CA TRP A 197 -15.98 2.74 10.23
C TRP A 197 -15.94 1.75 11.42
N ARG A 198 -16.94 0.86 11.50
CA ARG A 198 -17.17 -0.04 12.65
C ARG A 198 -17.39 0.69 13.99
N LEU A 199 -17.92 1.92 13.96
CA LEU A 199 -18.72 2.50 15.05
C LEU A 199 -20.17 2.47 14.59
N TRP A 200 -20.89 1.40 14.90
CA TRP A 200 -22.23 1.15 14.34
C TRP A 200 -23.29 1.95 15.11
N ALA A 201 -24.09 2.73 14.38
CA ALA A 201 -25.17 3.55 14.93
C ALA A 201 -24.76 4.27 16.24
N LYS A 202 -25.48 3.99 17.34
CA LYS A 202 -25.31 4.60 18.67
C LYS A 202 -23.87 4.61 19.21
N ASP A 203 -23.02 3.67 18.78
CA ASP A 203 -21.65 3.55 19.26
C ASP A 203 -20.71 4.62 18.65
N ALA A 204 -21.19 5.40 17.67
CA ALA A 204 -20.42 6.48 17.04
C ALA A 204 -20.44 7.81 17.81
N TYR A 205 -21.54 8.13 18.49
CA TYR A 205 -21.73 9.45 19.13
C TYR A 205 -20.61 9.78 20.13
N GLN A 206 -20.36 8.88 21.08
CA GLN A 206 -19.44 9.16 22.18
C GLN A 206 -17.96 9.23 21.74
N PRO A 207 -17.45 8.34 20.86
CA PRO A 207 -16.11 8.48 20.28
C PRO A 207 -15.95 9.75 19.44
N VAL A 208 -16.96 10.16 18.66
CA VAL A 208 -16.89 11.43 17.90
C VAL A 208 -16.83 12.63 18.84
N ARG A 209 -17.62 12.66 19.93
CA ARG A 209 -17.47 13.71 20.95
C ARG A 209 -16.06 13.74 21.52
N TRP A 210 -15.48 12.60 21.89
CA TRP A 210 -14.10 12.53 22.38
C TRP A 210 -13.05 12.96 21.35
N ALA A 211 -13.26 12.70 20.06
CA ALA A 211 -12.38 13.17 18.99
C ALA A 211 -12.44 14.71 18.86
N LEU A 212 -13.65 15.28 18.83
CA LEU A 212 -13.85 16.73 18.78
C LEU A 212 -13.22 17.44 20.00
N ASP A 213 -13.39 16.86 21.20
CA ASP A 213 -12.77 17.32 22.45
C ASP A 213 -11.23 17.20 22.43
N ALA A 214 -10.68 16.16 21.78
CA ALA A 214 -9.25 15.95 21.59
C ALA A 214 -8.63 16.81 20.47
N GLY A 215 -9.41 17.70 19.85
CA GLY A 215 -8.96 18.66 18.84
C GLY A 215 -9.07 18.19 17.39
N TYR A 216 -9.61 17.00 17.11
CA TYR A 216 -9.88 16.58 15.73
C TYR A 216 -10.92 17.51 15.09
N ARG A 217 -10.73 17.84 13.81
CA ARG A 217 -11.70 18.62 13.02
C ARG A 217 -12.08 17.98 11.70
N HIS A 218 -11.39 16.93 11.25
CA HIS A 218 -11.81 16.13 10.10
C HIS A 218 -12.51 14.86 10.59
N ILE A 219 -13.77 14.66 10.19
CA ILE A 219 -14.59 13.48 10.55
C ILE A 219 -14.95 12.73 9.26
N ASP A 220 -14.61 11.44 9.20
CA ASP A 220 -14.89 10.57 8.05
C ASP A 220 -15.97 9.54 8.37
N THR A 221 -16.99 9.48 7.53
CA THR A 221 -18.08 8.49 7.55
C THR A 221 -18.45 8.03 6.13
N ALA A 222 -19.52 7.25 5.97
CA ALA A 222 -20.09 6.78 4.72
C ALA A 222 -21.55 6.36 4.92
N GLU A 223 -22.36 6.39 3.85
CA GLU A 223 -23.71 5.80 3.80
C GLU A 223 -23.72 4.38 4.39
N GLY A 224 -22.82 3.53 3.91
CA GLY A 224 -22.68 2.13 4.32
C GLY A 224 -22.15 1.90 5.75
N TYR A 225 -21.91 2.95 6.55
CA TYR A 225 -21.56 2.81 7.97
C TYR A 225 -22.79 2.95 8.89
N ALA A 226 -23.94 3.41 8.37
CA ALA A 226 -25.21 3.53 9.09
C ALA A 226 -25.11 4.24 10.46
N ASN A 227 -24.27 5.27 10.55
CA ASN A 227 -23.98 6.00 11.79
C ASN A 227 -24.05 7.54 11.65
N GLU A 228 -24.41 8.04 10.46
CA GLU A 228 -24.42 9.46 10.13
C GLU A 228 -25.31 10.32 11.05
N ALA A 229 -26.46 9.80 11.49
CA ALA A 229 -27.34 10.46 12.46
C ALA A 229 -26.64 10.74 13.81
N GLU A 230 -25.84 9.80 14.28
CA GLU A 230 -25.14 9.87 15.56
C GLU A 230 -23.90 10.76 15.47
N ILE A 231 -23.29 10.85 14.28
CA ILE A 231 -22.23 11.80 13.95
C ILE A 231 -22.77 13.22 13.87
N GLY A 232 -23.89 13.44 13.17
CA GLY A 232 -24.56 14.74 13.08
C GLY A 232 -24.94 15.27 14.46
N ARG A 233 -25.55 14.42 15.30
CA ARG A 233 -25.84 14.76 16.71
C ARG A 233 -24.56 15.07 17.49
N ALA A 234 -23.50 14.28 17.37
CA ALA A 234 -22.23 14.54 18.07
C ALA A 234 -21.55 15.85 17.62
N ILE A 235 -21.69 16.23 16.36
CA ILE A 235 -21.22 17.52 15.84
C ILE A 235 -22.04 18.66 16.44
N LEU A 236 -23.37 18.58 16.41
CA LEU A 236 -24.26 19.59 17.00
C LEU A 236 -24.00 19.78 18.51
N ASP A 237 -23.98 18.69 19.27
CA ASP A 237 -23.76 18.67 20.72
C ASP A 237 -22.32 19.02 21.14
N SER A 238 -21.43 19.26 20.17
CA SER A 238 -20.08 19.79 20.43
C SER A 238 -20.04 21.30 20.62
N GLY A 239 -21.03 22.03 20.09
CA GLY A 239 -21.01 23.50 20.03
C GLY A 239 -19.94 24.08 19.10
N ILE A 240 -19.17 23.25 18.39
CA ILE A 240 -18.20 23.70 17.38
C ILE A 240 -18.97 24.15 16.14
N ARG A 241 -18.60 25.30 15.58
CA ARG A 241 -19.25 25.84 14.38
C ARG A 241 -19.03 24.90 13.20
N ARG A 242 -20.06 24.70 12.36
CA ARG A 242 -20.03 23.74 11.25
C ARG A 242 -18.89 24.02 10.25
N ASP A 243 -18.51 25.28 10.05
CA ASP A 243 -17.39 25.71 9.19
C ASP A 243 -15.99 25.43 9.77
N GLU A 244 -15.89 25.04 11.04
CA GLU A 244 -14.63 24.58 11.65
C GLU A 244 -14.44 23.05 11.56
N ILE A 245 -15.45 22.32 11.07
CA ILE A 245 -15.41 20.86 10.90
C ILE A 245 -15.33 20.54 9.42
N PHE A 246 -14.38 19.68 9.06
CA PHE A 246 -14.24 19.10 7.73
C PHE A 246 -14.94 17.73 7.73
N LEU A 247 -16.17 17.68 7.21
CA LEU A 247 -17.02 16.50 7.22
C LEU A 247 -16.97 15.76 5.89
N THR A 248 -16.69 14.47 5.93
CA THR A 248 -16.48 13.64 4.75
C THR A 248 -17.43 12.43 4.77
N THR A 249 -18.19 12.23 3.69
CA THR A 249 -19.04 11.02 3.52
C THR A 249 -18.98 10.46 2.10
N LYS A 250 -19.53 9.25 1.91
CA LYS A 250 -19.35 8.42 0.71
C LYS A 250 -20.66 7.78 0.21
N ALA A 251 -20.91 7.90 -1.09
CA ALA A 251 -21.88 7.10 -1.83
C ALA A 251 -21.41 5.64 -1.84
N SER A 252 -22.19 4.74 -1.25
CA SER A 252 -21.85 3.34 -1.01
C SER A 252 -22.71 2.38 -1.83
N SER A 253 -24.02 2.58 -1.88
CA SER A 253 -24.96 1.60 -2.46
C SER A 253 -24.92 1.60 -3.98
N VAL A 254 -24.98 2.78 -4.61
CA VAL A 254 -24.95 2.92 -6.08
C VAL A 254 -23.67 2.35 -6.73
N PRO A 255 -22.45 2.73 -6.32
CA PRO A 255 -21.23 2.20 -6.97
C PRO A 255 -20.99 0.70 -6.71
N LYS A 256 -21.67 0.11 -5.72
CA LYS A 256 -21.64 -1.33 -5.44
C LYS A 256 -22.77 -2.12 -6.12
N GLY A 257 -23.62 -1.45 -6.92
CA GLY A 257 -24.78 -2.07 -7.57
C GLY A 257 -25.92 -2.47 -6.61
N LEU A 258 -25.91 -1.96 -5.37
CA LEU A 258 -26.95 -2.24 -4.36
C LEU A 258 -28.16 -1.30 -4.48
N ALA A 259 -28.01 -0.20 -5.22
CA ALA A 259 -29.08 0.73 -5.56
C ALA A 259 -28.92 1.19 -7.02
N ASP A 260 -30.05 1.46 -7.68
CA ASP A 260 -30.02 2.07 -9.02
C ASP A 260 -29.47 3.50 -8.97
N ILE A 261 -28.78 3.90 -10.04
CA ILE A 261 -28.11 5.20 -10.14
C ILE A 261 -29.07 6.40 -10.04
N SER A 262 -30.35 6.24 -10.40
CA SER A 262 -31.38 7.27 -10.25
C SER A 262 -31.59 7.72 -8.80
N TYR A 263 -31.38 6.85 -7.80
CA TYR A 263 -31.52 7.17 -6.38
C TYR A 263 -30.38 8.01 -5.79
N SER A 264 -29.32 8.31 -6.57
CA SER A 264 -28.12 9.00 -6.07
C SER A 264 -28.43 10.35 -5.39
N ALA A 265 -29.42 11.09 -5.89
CA ALA A 265 -29.83 12.38 -5.31
C ALA A 265 -30.60 12.24 -4.00
N ASP A 266 -31.49 11.24 -3.91
CA ASP A 266 -32.29 10.93 -2.72
C ASP A 266 -31.41 10.37 -1.60
N ILE A 267 -30.48 9.47 -1.94
CA ILE A 267 -29.47 8.94 -1.03
C ILE A 267 -28.67 10.10 -0.43
N PHE A 268 -28.10 10.99 -1.26
CA PHE A 268 -27.31 12.09 -0.74
C PHE A 268 -28.15 13.12 0.06
N ALA A 269 -29.42 13.34 -0.31
CA ALA A 269 -30.33 14.16 0.49
C ALA A 269 -30.62 13.52 1.86
N PHE A 270 -30.82 12.21 1.92
CA PHE A 270 -30.99 11.46 3.15
C PHE A 270 -29.73 11.54 4.04
N GLN A 271 -28.53 11.35 3.47
CA GLN A 271 -27.27 11.48 4.21
C GLN A 271 -27.10 12.87 4.85
N LEU A 272 -27.37 13.95 4.11
CA LEU A 272 -27.35 15.32 4.63
C LEU A 272 -28.38 15.54 5.76
N GLY A 273 -29.59 14.99 5.61
CA GLY A 273 -30.63 15.01 6.64
C GLY A 273 -30.22 14.29 7.92
N GLN A 274 -29.59 13.11 7.80
CA GLN A 274 -29.04 12.35 8.92
C GLN A 274 -27.88 13.12 9.59
N LEU A 275 -26.94 13.66 8.81
CA LEU A 275 -25.83 14.47 9.32
C LEU A 275 -26.28 15.83 9.91
N GLY A 276 -27.53 16.26 9.70
CA GLY A 276 -28.07 17.52 10.20
C GLY A 276 -27.41 18.75 9.58
N THR A 277 -27.05 18.71 8.29
CA THR A 277 -26.24 19.75 7.64
C THR A 277 -26.55 19.89 6.15
N ASP A 278 -26.55 21.12 5.63
CA ASP A 278 -26.85 21.39 4.22
C ASP A 278 -25.70 21.01 3.26
N TYR A 279 -24.50 20.75 3.77
CA TYR A 279 -23.33 20.41 2.96
C TYR A 279 -22.34 19.48 3.65
N VAL A 280 -21.56 18.74 2.85
CA VAL A 280 -20.32 18.06 3.27
C VAL A 280 -19.11 18.68 2.60
N ASP A 281 -17.95 18.57 3.24
CA ASP A 281 -16.70 19.15 2.76
C ASP A 281 -16.07 18.29 1.66
N VAL A 282 -16.22 16.97 1.75
CA VAL A 282 -15.96 16.01 0.66
C VAL A 282 -17.12 15.03 0.54
N TYR A 283 -17.62 14.86 -0.69
CA TYR A 283 -18.47 13.72 -1.06
C TYR A 283 -17.73 12.84 -2.06
N MET A 284 -17.72 11.52 -1.84
CA MET A 284 -16.94 10.60 -2.68
C MET A 284 -17.69 9.33 -3.09
N MET A 285 -17.24 8.68 -4.15
CA MET A 285 -17.58 7.28 -4.42
C MET A 285 -16.79 6.38 -3.47
N HIS A 286 -17.45 5.45 -2.76
CA HIS A 286 -16.79 4.52 -1.81
C HIS A 286 -15.94 3.46 -2.54
N THR A 287 -16.21 3.24 -3.83
CA THR A 287 -15.43 2.48 -4.81
C THR A 287 -15.81 3.04 -6.18
N PRO A 288 -14.95 3.07 -7.20
CA PRO A 288 -15.38 3.33 -8.58
C PRO A 288 -16.29 2.17 -9.04
N PRO A 289 -17.37 2.43 -9.80
CA PRO A 289 -18.09 1.40 -10.53
C PRO A 289 -17.17 0.72 -11.55
N ALA A 290 -17.28 -0.60 -11.70
CA ALA A 290 -16.49 -1.36 -12.68
C ALA A 290 -16.88 -1.05 -14.14
N ASP A 291 -18.12 -0.60 -14.38
CA ASP A 291 -18.56 -0.13 -15.69
C ASP A 291 -18.22 1.37 -15.89
N LEU A 292 -17.56 1.68 -17.01
CA LEU A 292 -17.11 3.04 -17.32
C LEU A 292 -18.27 4.00 -17.60
N GLN A 293 -19.40 3.53 -18.14
CA GLN A 293 -20.56 4.38 -18.41
C GLN A 293 -21.29 4.74 -17.10
N GLN A 294 -21.40 3.79 -16.17
CA GLN A 294 -21.90 4.00 -14.82
C GLN A 294 -20.98 4.95 -14.03
N LEU A 295 -19.65 4.76 -14.11
CA LEU A 295 -18.65 5.66 -13.52
C LEU A 295 -18.82 7.10 -14.00
N GLN A 296 -18.87 7.33 -15.32
CA GLN A 296 -19.08 8.66 -15.88
C GLN A 296 -20.43 9.28 -15.46
N THR A 297 -21.48 8.47 -15.43
CA THR A 297 -22.83 8.95 -15.09
C THR A 297 -22.93 9.32 -13.61
N LEU A 298 -22.37 8.50 -12.72
CA LEU A 298 -22.35 8.75 -11.28
C LEU A 298 -21.50 9.98 -10.95
N TRP A 299 -20.34 10.13 -11.60
CA TRP A 299 -19.51 11.31 -11.44
C TRP A 299 -20.26 12.59 -11.85
N ARG A 300 -20.91 12.61 -13.03
CA ARG A 300 -21.72 13.77 -13.47
C ARG A 300 -22.86 14.12 -12.51
N ILE A 301 -23.47 13.14 -11.86
CA ILE A 301 -24.46 13.40 -10.80
C ILE A 301 -23.79 14.06 -9.58
N MET A 302 -22.61 13.58 -9.16
CA MET A 302 -21.83 14.20 -8.08
C MET A 302 -21.35 15.62 -8.43
N GLU A 303 -21.00 15.90 -9.70
CA GLU A 303 -20.70 17.25 -10.20
C GLU A 303 -21.88 18.20 -9.95
N SER A 304 -23.12 17.75 -10.18
CA SER A 304 -24.31 18.57 -9.88
C SER A 304 -24.45 18.89 -8.38
N PHE A 305 -24.00 17.99 -7.48
CA PHE A 305 -24.03 18.24 -6.03
C PHE A 305 -22.96 19.26 -5.61
N TYR A 306 -21.83 19.30 -6.32
CA TYR A 306 -20.81 20.33 -6.15
C TYR A 306 -21.30 21.69 -6.68
N GLU A 307 -21.93 21.73 -7.85
CA GLU A 307 -22.55 22.94 -8.42
C GLU A 307 -23.66 23.52 -7.51
N GLN A 308 -24.42 22.65 -6.84
CA GLN A 308 -25.42 23.02 -5.81
C GLN A 308 -24.78 23.50 -4.49
N GLY A 309 -23.46 23.39 -4.31
CA GLY A 309 -22.75 23.74 -3.08
C GLY A 309 -22.96 22.77 -1.92
N ARG A 310 -23.65 21.65 -2.15
CA ARG A 310 -23.94 20.59 -1.15
C ARG A 310 -22.73 19.68 -0.91
N ALA A 311 -21.81 19.58 -1.86
CA ALA A 311 -20.47 19.05 -1.66
C ALA A 311 -19.43 20.15 -1.96
N ARG A 312 -18.48 20.41 -1.04
CA ARG A 312 -17.43 21.44 -1.28
C ARG A 312 -16.23 20.93 -2.06
N ALA A 313 -16.10 19.62 -2.19
CA ALA A 313 -15.14 18.93 -3.04
C ALA A 313 -15.66 17.53 -3.37
N LEU A 314 -15.21 16.98 -4.48
CA LEU A 314 -15.47 15.60 -4.89
C LEU A 314 -14.23 14.74 -4.71
N GLY A 315 -14.43 13.44 -4.49
CA GLY A 315 -13.35 12.48 -4.38
C GLY A 315 -13.75 11.06 -4.71
N VAL A 316 -12.79 10.16 -4.52
CA VAL A 316 -12.96 8.71 -4.65
C VAL A 316 -12.33 8.01 -3.47
N SER A 317 -12.78 6.79 -3.20
CA SER A 317 -12.12 5.84 -2.31
C SER A 317 -11.93 4.54 -3.06
N ASN A 318 -10.87 3.80 -2.73
CA ASN A 318 -10.53 2.54 -3.39
C ASN A 318 -10.37 2.74 -4.90
N CYS A 319 -9.45 3.62 -5.30
CA CYS A 319 -9.23 3.97 -6.70
C CYS A 319 -7.73 3.95 -7.06
N ASP A 320 -7.36 3.26 -8.14
CA ASP A 320 -5.97 3.12 -8.59
C ASP A 320 -5.50 4.28 -9.50
N VAL A 321 -4.25 4.22 -10.00
CA VAL A 321 -3.70 5.25 -10.89
C VAL A 321 -4.44 5.35 -12.22
N ARG A 322 -4.84 4.22 -12.81
CA ARG A 322 -5.53 4.15 -14.11
C ARG A 322 -6.96 4.65 -13.98
N GLU A 323 -7.67 4.19 -12.96
CA GLU A 323 -9.03 4.65 -12.65
C GLU A 323 -9.05 6.14 -12.30
N LEU A 324 -8.10 6.62 -11.50
CA LEU A 324 -8.02 8.05 -11.16
C LEU A 324 -7.67 8.90 -12.40
N GLN A 325 -6.80 8.41 -13.29
CA GLN A 325 -6.54 9.04 -14.59
C GLN A 325 -7.80 9.08 -15.45
N HIS A 326 -8.54 7.97 -15.59
CA HIS A 326 -9.78 7.94 -16.35
C HIS A 326 -10.80 8.98 -15.86
N ILE A 327 -10.94 9.17 -14.55
CA ILE A 327 -11.82 10.20 -13.99
C ILE A 327 -11.29 11.60 -14.33
N LEU A 328 -9.98 11.85 -14.19
CA LEU A 328 -9.35 13.13 -14.54
C LEU A 328 -9.52 13.48 -16.03
N ASP A 329 -9.61 12.49 -16.92
CA ASP A 329 -9.75 12.70 -18.38
C ASP A 329 -11.13 13.24 -18.80
N PHE A 330 -12.21 12.93 -18.07
CA PHE A 330 -13.58 13.36 -18.42
C PHE A 330 -14.24 14.31 -17.41
N ALA A 331 -13.72 14.45 -16.19
CA ALA A 331 -14.33 15.24 -15.14
C ALA A 331 -14.24 16.75 -15.42
N LYS A 332 -15.39 17.45 -15.30
CA LYS A 332 -15.45 18.92 -15.24
C LYS A 332 -15.06 19.43 -13.86
N VAL A 333 -15.51 18.74 -12.81
CA VAL A 333 -15.03 18.93 -11.43
C VAL A 333 -14.10 17.75 -11.12
N PRO A 334 -12.78 17.89 -11.32
CA PRO A 334 -11.84 16.80 -11.08
C PRO A 334 -11.80 16.40 -9.59
N PRO A 335 -11.48 15.13 -9.28
CA PRO A 335 -11.32 14.68 -7.90
C PRO A 335 -10.26 15.52 -7.19
N ALA A 336 -10.61 16.03 -6.01
CA ALA A 336 -9.69 16.75 -5.14
C ALA A 336 -9.14 15.86 -4.01
N TYR A 337 -9.68 14.65 -3.87
CA TYR A 337 -9.47 13.76 -2.73
C TYR A 337 -9.51 12.28 -3.18
N VAL A 338 -8.55 11.47 -2.72
CA VAL A 338 -8.54 10.01 -2.85
C VAL A 338 -8.29 9.34 -1.50
N GLN A 339 -9.12 8.35 -1.13
CA GLN A 339 -8.97 7.58 0.10
C GLN A 339 -8.72 6.08 -0.16
N ASN A 340 -7.48 5.64 0.06
CA ASN A 340 -7.03 4.27 -0.23
C ASN A 340 -6.47 3.57 1.02
N LEU A 341 -6.36 2.24 0.94
CA LEU A 341 -5.73 1.42 1.97
C LEU A 341 -4.25 1.79 2.07
N PHE A 342 -3.82 2.31 3.23
CA PHE A 342 -2.43 2.76 3.40
C PHE A 342 -1.81 2.18 4.66
N LYS A 343 -1.44 0.90 4.60
CA LYS A 343 -0.82 0.17 5.72
C LYS A 343 0.65 -0.15 5.46
N ILE A 344 1.42 -0.37 6.51
CA ILE A 344 2.88 -0.53 6.43
C ILE A 344 3.35 -1.65 5.48
N TYR A 345 2.62 -2.78 5.46
CA TYR A 345 2.91 -3.91 4.58
C TYR A 345 2.46 -3.69 3.13
N LYS A 346 1.54 -2.76 2.91
CA LYS A 346 0.84 -2.52 1.64
C LYS A 346 0.48 -1.02 1.50
N PRO A 347 1.46 -0.16 1.22
CA PRO A 347 1.28 1.29 1.15
C PRO A 347 0.53 1.68 -0.13
N GLY A 348 -0.77 1.96 -0.02
CA GLY A 348 -1.59 2.44 -1.14
C GLY A 348 -2.19 1.34 -2.00
N GLU A 349 -2.48 0.15 -1.42
CA GLU A 349 -2.98 -1.00 -2.18
C GLU A 349 -4.32 -0.72 -2.87
N GLN A 350 -4.17 -0.47 -4.17
CA GLN A 350 -4.99 -0.95 -5.26
C GLN A 350 -4.01 -1.61 -6.25
N ILE A 351 -4.39 -2.66 -6.97
CA ILE A 351 -3.44 -3.44 -7.80
C ILE A 351 -3.16 -2.70 -9.12
N PRO A 352 -2.15 -1.81 -9.18
CA PRO A 352 -1.05 -2.06 -10.12
C PRO A 352 0.34 -1.54 -9.65
N VAL A 353 1.28 -1.51 -10.60
CA VAL A 353 2.74 -1.32 -10.50
C VAL A 353 3.19 0.10 -10.07
N GLU A 354 2.27 1.04 -9.91
CA GLU A 354 2.55 2.49 -9.90
C GLU A 354 2.25 3.19 -8.57
N ASP A 355 3.04 4.22 -8.22
CA ASP A 355 2.88 4.99 -6.97
C ASP A 355 1.68 5.97 -7.06
N VAL A 356 0.54 5.52 -6.51
CA VAL A 356 -0.71 6.30 -6.43
C VAL A 356 -0.56 7.58 -5.60
N VAL A 357 0.32 7.62 -4.60
CA VAL A 357 0.54 8.82 -3.77
C VAL A 357 1.26 9.88 -4.59
N ALA A 358 2.33 9.49 -5.28
CA ALA A 358 3.06 10.38 -6.18
C ALA A 358 2.17 10.85 -7.35
N PHE A 359 1.33 9.99 -7.92
CA PHE A 359 0.38 10.35 -8.97
C PHE A 359 -0.69 11.34 -8.48
N ALA A 360 -1.31 11.07 -7.33
CA ALA A 360 -2.32 11.94 -6.74
C ALA A 360 -1.76 13.34 -6.45
N HIS A 361 -0.57 13.43 -5.84
CA HIS A 361 0.07 14.73 -5.56
C HIS A 361 0.41 15.51 -6.82
N ARG A 362 0.94 14.88 -7.87
CA ARG A 362 1.17 15.54 -9.18
C ARG A 362 -0.12 16.11 -9.77
N ASN A 363 -1.25 15.45 -9.53
CA ASN A 363 -2.58 15.86 -9.98
C ASN A 363 -3.35 16.71 -8.95
N GLN A 364 -2.69 17.25 -7.91
CA GLN A 364 -3.30 18.07 -6.84
C GLN A 364 -4.50 17.39 -6.13
N VAL A 365 -4.48 16.06 -6.06
CA VAL A 365 -5.43 15.24 -5.32
C VAL A 365 -4.82 14.94 -3.94
N ALA A 366 -5.52 15.28 -2.86
CA ALA A 366 -5.06 14.93 -1.52
C ALA A 366 -5.32 13.45 -1.21
N VAL A 367 -4.36 12.78 -0.56
CA VAL A 367 -4.44 11.35 -0.27
C VAL A 367 -4.75 11.13 1.21
N MET A 368 -5.77 10.32 1.49
CA MET A 368 -6.10 9.87 2.85
C MET A 368 -5.93 8.35 2.97
N GLY A 369 -5.12 7.94 3.93
CA GLY A 369 -4.85 6.55 4.27
C GLY A 369 -5.82 6.05 5.31
N TYR A 370 -6.63 5.05 4.93
CA TYR A 370 -7.39 4.26 5.89
C TYR A 370 -6.64 2.98 6.28
N SER A 371 -7.04 2.39 7.40
CA SER A 371 -6.52 1.09 7.90
C SER A 371 -5.00 1.02 8.19
N VAL A 372 -4.34 2.17 8.38
CA VAL A 372 -2.90 2.34 8.68
C VAL A 372 -2.35 1.35 9.72
N GLN A 373 -3.14 1.09 10.77
CA GLN A 373 -2.77 0.25 11.91
C GLN A 373 -3.56 -1.07 12.02
N THR A 374 -4.37 -1.45 11.02
CA THR A 374 -5.32 -2.57 11.15
C THR A 374 -4.80 -3.89 10.55
N GLU A 375 -5.24 -4.99 11.15
CA GLU A 375 -5.04 -6.37 10.70
C GLU A 375 -5.88 -6.74 9.45
N TRP A 376 -6.70 -5.83 8.93
CA TRP A 376 -7.52 -6.08 7.74
C TRP A 376 -6.79 -5.64 6.46
N PRO A 377 -6.91 -6.35 5.32
CA PRO A 377 -7.52 -7.67 5.12
C PRO A 377 -6.55 -8.86 5.37
N HIS A 378 -5.40 -8.63 6.02
CA HIS A 378 -4.38 -9.67 6.22
C HIS A 378 -3.89 -9.63 7.67
N ILE A 379 -4.10 -10.73 8.40
CA ILE A 379 -4.04 -10.89 9.86
C ILE A 379 -2.73 -10.41 10.54
N MET A 380 -1.66 -10.11 9.80
CA MET A 380 -0.43 -9.49 10.34
C MET A 380 -0.74 -8.17 11.08
N PRO A 381 -0.60 -8.10 12.42
CA PRO A 381 -0.88 -6.90 13.19
C PRO A 381 0.31 -5.93 13.19
N PRO A 382 0.25 -4.77 12.51
CA PRO A 382 1.39 -3.85 12.45
C PRO A 382 1.70 -3.19 13.81
N LEU A 383 0.74 -3.16 14.73
CA LEU A 383 0.94 -2.68 16.11
C LEU A 383 1.70 -3.69 17.00
N GLN A 384 1.84 -4.94 16.56
CA GLN A 384 2.52 -6.02 17.29
C GLN A 384 3.81 -6.49 16.57
N ASP A 385 4.11 -5.95 15.39
CA ASP A 385 5.32 -6.25 14.62
C ASP A 385 6.57 -5.88 15.43
N PRO A 386 7.50 -6.83 15.70
CA PRO A 386 8.76 -6.56 16.37
C PRO A 386 9.57 -5.40 15.76
N HIS A 387 9.55 -5.19 14.44
CA HIS A 387 10.21 -4.04 13.80
C HIS A 387 9.55 -2.72 14.23
N VAL A 388 8.22 -2.63 14.14
CA VAL A 388 7.47 -1.42 14.53
C VAL A 388 7.59 -1.17 16.04
N LEU A 389 7.56 -2.21 16.87
CA LEU A 389 7.78 -2.12 18.32
C LEU A 389 9.19 -1.61 18.66
N THR A 390 10.20 -2.09 17.95
CA THR A 390 11.60 -1.65 18.14
C THR A 390 11.78 -0.19 17.74
N ILE A 391 11.19 0.23 16.63
CA ILE A 391 11.19 1.63 16.17
C ILE A 391 10.41 2.53 17.15
N ALA A 392 9.25 2.09 17.63
CA ALA A 392 8.44 2.81 18.62
C ALA A 392 9.21 3.05 19.93
N SER A 393 9.93 2.02 20.41
CA SER A 393 10.85 2.13 21.54
C SER A 393 11.98 3.14 21.28
N HIS A 394 12.65 3.04 20.12
CA HIS A 394 13.75 3.93 19.73
C HIS A 394 13.32 5.40 19.62
N VAL A 395 12.12 5.68 19.13
CA VAL A 395 11.56 7.04 18.94
C VAL A 395 10.86 7.58 20.20
N GLY A 396 10.60 6.74 21.22
CA GLY A 396 9.88 7.14 22.43
C GLY A 396 8.41 7.48 22.18
N ARG A 397 7.75 6.68 21.33
CA ARG A 397 6.35 6.84 20.87
C ARG A 397 5.65 5.50 20.84
N THR A 398 4.32 5.47 20.71
CA THR A 398 3.59 4.21 20.55
C THR A 398 3.66 3.69 19.11
N PRO A 399 3.48 2.38 18.86
CA PRO A 399 3.38 1.83 17.50
C PRO A 399 2.32 2.54 16.65
N SER A 400 1.18 2.91 17.24
CA SER A 400 0.13 3.68 16.56
C SER A 400 0.66 5.05 16.10
N GLN A 401 1.33 5.79 16.99
CA GLN A 401 1.89 7.09 16.65
C GLN A 401 2.94 6.98 15.54
N VAL A 402 3.84 6.00 15.60
CA VAL A 402 4.86 5.75 14.56
C VAL A 402 4.22 5.51 13.20
N LEU A 403 3.25 4.59 13.11
CA LEU A 403 2.61 4.23 11.84
C LEU A 403 1.83 5.41 11.24
N HIS A 404 1.10 6.18 12.05
CA HIS A 404 0.40 7.36 11.54
C HIS A 404 1.36 8.49 11.16
N ARG A 405 2.47 8.70 11.89
CA ARG A 405 3.49 9.69 11.53
C ARG A 405 4.24 9.31 10.25
N TRP A 406 4.49 8.02 10.03
CA TRP A 406 5.02 7.51 8.77
C TRP A 406 4.10 7.81 7.60
N ALA A 407 2.80 7.51 7.71
CA ALA A 407 1.82 7.84 6.66
C ALA A 407 1.80 9.34 6.36
N LEU A 408 1.76 10.19 7.40
CA LEU A 408 1.85 11.64 7.24
C LEU A 408 3.13 12.04 6.49
N GLN A 409 4.31 11.58 6.91
CA GLN A 409 5.57 11.89 6.25
C GLN A 409 5.71 11.30 4.83
N ARG A 410 4.88 10.32 4.46
CA ARG A 410 4.70 9.86 3.06
C ARG A 410 3.80 10.76 2.21
N GLY A 411 3.19 11.80 2.78
CA GLY A 411 2.23 12.69 2.11
C GLY A 411 0.77 12.25 2.25
N VAL A 412 0.51 11.26 3.10
CA VAL A 412 -0.81 10.65 3.25
C VAL A 412 -1.43 11.06 4.57
N GLY A 413 -2.55 11.77 4.52
CA GLY A 413 -3.33 12.08 5.71
C GLY A 413 -3.95 10.82 6.32
N VAL A 414 -4.33 10.86 7.59
CA VAL A 414 -4.73 9.68 8.35
C VAL A 414 -6.10 9.86 8.99
N ILE A 415 -6.89 8.77 9.05
CA ILE A 415 -8.17 8.70 9.75
C ILE A 415 -8.22 7.57 10.80
N PRO A 416 -7.39 7.62 11.86
CA PRO A 416 -7.44 6.64 12.94
C PRO A 416 -8.85 6.49 13.53
N LYS A 417 -9.35 5.25 13.57
CA LYS A 417 -10.57 4.87 14.27
C LYS A 417 -10.25 4.36 15.67
N SER A 418 -11.04 4.77 16.66
CA SER A 418 -11.02 4.22 18.03
C SER A 418 -12.42 4.27 18.64
N ALA A 419 -12.66 3.41 19.64
CA ALA A 419 -13.86 3.43 20.49
C ALA A 419 -13.53 3.78 21.95
N THR A 420 -12.29 4.18 22.26
CA THR A 420 -11.84 4.53 23.62
C THR A 420 -11.14 5.89 23.63
N ARG A 421 -11.44 6.71 24.66
CA ARG A 421 -10.96 8.09 24.78
C ARG A 421 -9.43 8.18 24.83
N GLU A 422 -8.79 7.22 25.48
CA GLU A 422 -7.36 7.17 25.73
C GLU A 422 -6.60 7.05 24.40
N ARG A 423 -7.02 6.10 23.54
CA ARG A 423 -6.44 5.91 22.20
C ARG A 423 -6.76 7.07 21.25
N ILE A 424 -7.91 7.74 21.40
CA ILE A 424 -8.23 8.95 20.63
C ILE A 424 -7.25 10.08 21.00
N SER A 425 -6.98 10.28 22.29
CA SER A 425 -6.01 11.27 22.77
C SER A 425 -4.56 10.89 22.47
N GLU A 426 -4.23 9.60 22.40
CA GLU A 426 -2.92 9.12 21.93
C GLU A 426 -2.71 9.44 20.45
N ASN A 427 -3.70 9.12 19.61
CA ASN A 427 -3.63 9.29 18.16
C ASN A 427 -3.72 10.76 17.71
N SER A 428 -4.06 11.71 18.60
CA SER A 428 -3.96 13.15 18.31
C SER A 428 -2.54 13.71 18.50
N ARG A 429 -1.65 12.99 19.20
CA ARG A 429 -0.25 13.40 19.43
C ARG A 429 0.65 12.89 18.31
N LEU A 430 0.57 13.54 17.15
CA LEU A 430 1.35 13.24 15.94
C LEU A 430 2.21 14.42 15.45
N LEU A 431 2.12 15.57 16.10
CA LEU A 431 2.77 16.83 15.71
C LEU A 431 3.83 17.30 16.73
N ASP A 432 4.24 16.41 17.63
CA ASP A 432 5.24 16.62 18.70
C ASP A 432 6.48 15.73 18.53
N PHE A 433 6.68 15.16 17.34
CA PHE A 433 7.89 14.42 16.93
C PHE A 433 8.00 14.31 15.41
N GLN A 434 9.16 13.89 14.91
CA GLN A 434 9.41 13.57 13.50
C GLN A 434 10.19 12.25 13.43
N LEU A 435 9.87 11.41 12.44
CA LEU A 435 10.67 10.22 12.10
C LEU A 435 11.84 10.66 11.21
N THR A 436 13.05 10.19 11.50
CA THR A 436 14.24 10.51 10.68
C THR A 436 14.18 9.82 9.32
N GLY A 437 15.03 10.22 8.38
CA GLY A 437 15.06 9.64 7.04
C GLY A 437 15.37 8.14 7.04
N GLU A 438 16.18 7.67 7.99
CA GLU A 438 16.56 6.27 8.18
C GLU A 438 15.41 5.44 8.76
N VAL A 439 14.70 5.98 9.76
CA VAL A 439 13.50 5.33 10.30
C VAL A 439 12.38 5.28 9.25
N MET A 440 12.21 6.35 8.47
CA MET A 440 11.27 6.36 7.34
C MET A 440 11.62 5.30 6.29
N ARG A 441 12.88 5.20 5.86
CA ARG A 441 13.34 4.14 4.94
C ARG A 441 13.07 2.75 5.52
N LEU A 442 13.41 2.50 6.79
CA LEU A 442 13.20 1.21 7.43
C LEU A 442 11.72 0.79 7.40
N LEU A 443 10.82 1.73 7.69
CA LEU A 443 9.37 1.54 7.61
C LEU A 443 8.89 1.33 6.16
N ASP A 444 9.39 2.11 5.20
CA ASP A 444 9.10 1.96 3.77
C ASP A 444 9.53 0.58 3.23
N GLY A 445 10.59 0.00 3.78
CA GLY A 445 11.09 -1.33 3.44
C GLY A 445 10.22 -2.49 3.95
N LEU A 446 9.43 -2.32 5.02
CA LEU A 446 8.68 -3.43 5.65
C LEU A 446 7.70 -4.13 4.71
N ALA A 447 7.16 -3.41 3.73
CA ALA A 447 6.32 -3.98 2.68
C ALA A 447 7.06 -5.05 1.86
N THR A 448 8.38 -4.97 1.69
CA THR A 448 9.15 -5.98 0.95
C THR A 448 9.16 -7.34 1.66
N LEU A 449 9.19 -7.36 2.99
CA LEU A 449 9.20 -8.60 3.76
C LEU A 449 7.94 -9.43 3.47
N SER A 450 6.76 -8.80 3.42
CA SER A 450 5.48 -9.47 3.16
C SER A 450 5.12 -9.62 1.68
N GLU A 451 5.58 -8.73 0.79
CA GLU A 451 5.09 -8.64 -0.60
C GLU A 451 6.09 -9.08 -1.67
N SER A 452 7.40 -9.14 -1.37
CA SER A 452 8.45 -9.34 -2.38
C SER A 452 8.83 -10.81 -2.58
N GLY A 453 9.29 -11.11 -3.79
CA GLY A 453 9.71 -12.43 -4.27
C GLY A 453 11.12 -12.84 -3.84
N ALA A 454 11.49 -14.08 -4.17
CA ALA A 454 12.89 -14.48 -4.15
C ALA A 454 13.73 -13.60 -5.11
N ALA A 455 13.15 -13.16 -6.22
CA ALA A 455 13.84 -12.41 -7.28
C ALA A 455 13.21 -11.05 -7.64
N GLU A 456 12.17 -10.60 -6.93
CA GLU A 456 11.39 -9.42 -7.30
C GLU A 456 11.22 -8.44 -6.13
N ILE A 457 11.49 -7.16 -6.38
CA ILE A 457 11.07 -6.03 -5.55
C ILE A 457 10.11 -5.19 -6.40
N LYS A 458 8.91 -4.88 -5.90
CA LYS A 458 7.92 -4.09 -6.64
C LYS A 458 8.46 -2.66 -6.86
N PRO A 459 8.25 -2.00 -8.01
CA PRO A 459 8.88 -0.70 -8.32
C PRO A 459 8.61 0.43 -7.32
N ALA A 460 7.49 0.38 -6.59
CA ALA A 460 7.13 1.34 -5.53
C ALA A 460 7.71 1.00 -4.13
N GLN A 461 8.53 -0.06 -4.01
CA GLN A 461 9.12 -0.53 -2.75
C GLN A 461 10.64 -0.34 -2.76
N GLU A 462 11.20 -0.05 -1.59
CA GLU A 462 12.64 0.11 -1.42
C GLU A 462 13.27 -1.14 -0.77
N ASP A 463 14.29 -1.72 -1.40
CA ASP A 463 15.01 -2.89 -0.87
C ASP A 463 16.01 -2.50 0.24
N VAL A 464 15.48 -2.05 1.37
CA VAL A 464 16.27 -1.65 2.55
C VAL A 464 16.91 -2.87 3.24
N PHE A 465 16.35 -4.06 3.03
CA PHE A 465 16.84 -5.32 3.63
C PHE A 465 17.77 -6.14 2.71
N GLY A 466 18.06 -5.65 1.50
CA GLY A 466 19.00 -6.28 0.56
C GLY A 466 18.52 -7.61 -0.03
N LEU A 467 17.20 -7.85 -0.05
CA LEU A 467 16.59 -9.08 -0.53
C LEU A 467 16.94 -9.34 -2.01
N ALA A 468 17.04 -8.31 -2.86
CA ALA A 468 17.31 -8.47 -4.29
C ALA A 468 18.68 -9.07 -4.62
N ARG A 469 19.64 -9.07 -3.68
CA ARG A 469 21.04 -9.49 -3.93
C ARG A 469 21.24 -10.99 -4.16
N VAL A 470 20.28 -11.83 -3.73
CA VAL A 470 20.51 -13.29 -3.60
C VAL A 470 20.06 -14.10 -4.83
N SER A 471 19.50 -13.49 -5.87
CA SER A 471 19.04 -14.21 -7.07
C SER A 471 20.17 -14.63 -8.03
N ASN A 472 21.30 -13.93 -8.03
CA ASN A 472 22.37 -14.10 -9.02
C ASN A 472 23.72 -14.60 -8.47
N GLY A 473 23.79 -15.04 -7.20
CA GLY A 473 25.01 -15.60 -6.60
C GLY A 473 26.13 -14.60 -6.28
N ASP A 474 25.91 -13.30 -6.48
CA ASP A 474 26.91 -12.25 -6.31
C ASP A 474 27.01 -11.80 -4.84
N TYR A 475 27.67 -12.61 -4.01
CA TYR A 475 27.98 -12.24 -2.62
C TYR A 475 29.13 -11.23 -2.57
N GLY A 476 28.78 -9.95 -2.43
CA GLY A 476 29.67 -8.94 -1.85
C GLY A 476 30.29 -7.92 -2.79
N LYS A 477 29.47 -6.97 -3.29
CA LYS A 477 29.90 -5.58 -3.49
C LYS A 477 28.79 -4.61 -3.04
N PRO A 478 29.12 -3.48 -2.38
CA PRO A 478 28.15 -2.41 -2.19
C PRO A 478 27.87 -1.77 -3.55
N THR A 479 26.60 -1.64 -3.92
CA THR A 479 26.19 -0.75 -5.01
C THR A 479 26.41 0.70 -4.57
N PRO A 480 27.25 1.49 -5.27
CA PRO A 480 27.24 2.93 -5.12
C PRO A 480 25.86 3.44 -5.55
N GLY A 481 25.32 4.43 -4.84
CA GLY A 481 24.07 5.06 -5.25
C GLY A 481 24.23 5.65 -6.66
N ASN A 482 23.35 5.27 -7.58
CA ASN A 482 23.41 5.76 -8.95
C ASN A 482 22.10 6.47 -9.31
N SER A 483 22.07 7.76 -9.00
CA SER A 483 21.31 8.72 -9.78
C SER A 483 21.90 8.77 -11.19
N GLY A 484 21.35 7.99 -12.12
CA GLY A 484 21.88 7.90 -13.47
C GLY A 484 20.97 7.09 -14.37
N SER A 485 20.41 7.75 -15.38
CA SER A 485 19.61 7.13 -16.43
C SER A 485 20.38 6.03 -17.16
N THR A 486 19.93 4.79 -17.05
CA THR A 486 20.32 3.70 -17.95
C THR A 486 19.08 3.22 -18.68
N HIS A 487 19.07 3.38 -20.01
CA HIS A 487 18.03 2.83 -20.86
C HIS A 487 17.98 1.30 -20.66
N ARG A 488 16.92 0.81 -20.03
CA ARG A 488 16.59 -0.61 -20.02
C ARG A 488 15.82 -0.87 -21.32
N LEU A 489 16.26 -1.87 -22.09
CA LEU A 489 15.55 -2.31 -23.30
C LEU A 489 14.11 -2.68 -22.90
N GLU A 490 13.13 -1.97 -23.49
CA GLU A 490 11.72 -2.15 -23.16
C GLU A 490 11.21 -3.51 -23.65
N ASP A 491 10.53 -4.24 -22.78
CA ASP A 491 9.82 -5.47 -23.13
C ASP A 491 8.52 -5.10 -23.87
N PRO A 492 8.28 -5.56 -25.11
CA PRO A 492 7.10 -5.15 -25.88
C PRO A 492 5.76 -5.56 -25.25
N ARG A 493 5.76 -6.45 -24.25
CA ARG A 493 4.54 -7.00 -23.63
C ARG A 493 3.79 -6.02 -22.71
N ASP A 494 4.42 -4.92 -22.30
CA ASP A 494 3.85 -3.95 -21.34
C ASP A 494 2.94 -2.87 -21.97
N LYS A 495 2.65 -2.96 -23.28
CA LYS A 495 1.65 -2.10 -23.94
C LYS A 495 0.67 -3.01 -24.68
N GLY A 496 -0.63 -2.79 -24.49
CA GLY A 496 -1.67 -3.50 -25.23
C GLY A 496 -1.61 -3.14 -26.72
N PHE A 497 -0.85 -3.91 -27.49
CA PHE A 497 -0.65 -3.66 -28.92
C PHE A 497 -1.81 -4.24 -29.75
N PRO A 498 -2.45 -3.44 -30.62
CA PRO A 498 -3.59 -3.92 -31.41
C PRO A 498 -3.10 -4.86 -32.53
N TYR A 499 -3.46 -6.15 -32.43
CA TYR A 499 -3.09 -7.22 -33.38
C TYR A 499 -3.39 -6.87 -34.86
N VAL A 500 -4.43 -6.07 -35.11
CA VAL A 500 -4.80 -5.57 -36.45
C VAL A 500 -3.71 -4.71 -37.10
N ALA A 501 -2.91 -4.00 -36.31
CA ALA A 501 -1.84 -3.11 -36.80
C ALA A 501 -0.52 -3.86 -37.13
N ILE A 502 -0.34 -5.10 -36.67
CA ILE A 502 0.91 -5.85 -36.84
C ILE A 502 0.88 -6.72 -38.11
N ARG A 503 -0.31 -7.12 -38.60
CA ARG A 503 -0.48 -8.02 -39.75
C ARG A 503 0.33 -7.59 -40.98
N ASP A 504 0.38 -6.29 -41.26
CA ASP A 504 1.02 -5.73 -42.45
C ASP A 504 2.56 -5.53 -42.24
N HIS A 505 3.08 -5.90 -41.07
CA HIS A 505 4.50 -5.82 -40.66
C HIS A 505 5.11 -7.18 -40.28
N LEU A 506 4.38 -8.28 -40.50
CA LEU A 506 4.91 -9.64 -40.33
C LEU A 506 5.93 -9.95 -41.42
N LEU A 507 7.09 -10.50 -41.03
CA LEU A 507 8.17 -10.90 -41.95
C LEU A 507 7.92 -12.25 -42.65
N GLY A 508 6.77 -12.87 -42.42
CA GLY A 508 6.36 -14.13 -43.02
C GLY A 508 5.04 -14.65 -42.43
N ALA A 509 4.57 -15.78 -42.97
CA ALA A 509 3.49 -16.55 -42.34
C ALA A 509 3.98 -17.18 -41.02
N PRO A 510 3.09 -17.39 -40.03
CA PRO A 510 3.49 -18.03 -38.78
C PRO A 510 4.01 -19.45 -38.99
N VAL A 511 5.04 -19.80 -38.23
CA VAL A 511 5.66 -21.14 -38.22
C VAL A 511 5.49 -21.76 -36.83
N ASP A 512 5.19 -23.06 -36.76
CA ASP A 512 4.94 -23.74 -35.49
C ASP A 512 6.26 -23.99 -34.74
N LEU A 513 6.68 -22.99 -33.95
CA LEU A 513 7.91 -22.96 -33.18
C LEU A 513 7.63 -22.57 -31.73
N GLY A 514 8.27 -23.28 -30.79
CA GLY A 514 8.28 -22.88 -29.39
C GLY A 514 9.00 -21.54 -29.15
N PRO A 515 8.77 -20.88 -27.99
CA PRO A 515 9.27 -19.53 -27.72
C PRO A 515 10.78 -19.35 -27.96
N GLU A 516 11.59 -20.33 -27.57
CA GLU A 516 13.05 -20.26 -27.70
C GLU A 516 13.52 -20.36 -29.16
N MET A 517 12.88 -21.22 -29.98
CA MET A 517 13.16 -21.30 -31.41
C MET A 517 12.63 -20.07 -32.16
N CYS A 518 11.50 -19.50 -31.73
CA CYS A 518 10.96 -18.27 -32.29
C CYS A 518 11.89 -17.07 -32.02
N ARG A 519 12.40 -16.97 -30.79
CA ARG A 519 13.43 -16.01 -30.41
C ARG A 519 14.67 -16.12 -31.28
N GLN A 520 15.18 -17.34 -31.49
CA GLN A 520 16.35 -17.56 -32.32
C GLN A 520 16.08 -17.18 -33.79
N ALA A 521 14.93 -17.55 -34.35
CA ALA A 521 14.53 -17.16 -35.70
C ALA A 521 14.42 -15.64 -35.90
N CYS A 522 14.10 -14.87 -34.84
CA CYS A 522 14.17 -13.42 -34.88
C CYS A 522 15.61 -12.90 -34.86
N LEU A 523 16.46 -13.45 -33.98
CA LEU A 523 17.89 -13.06 -33.89
C LEU A 523 18.65 -13.36 -35.19
N ASP A 524 18.29 -14.43 -35.89
CA ASP A 524 18.89 -14.83 -37.17
C ASP A 524 18.35 -14.02 -38.37
N ASN A 525 17.23 -13.29 -38.20
CA ASN A 525 16.61 -12.50 -39.26
C ASN A 525 16.92 -11.01 -39.09
N VAL A 526 17.83 -10.49 -39.93
CA VAL A 526 18.32 -9.10 -39.87
C VAL A 526 17.24 -8.01 -40.00
N ARG A 527 16.02 -8.34 -40.42
CA ARG A 527 14.88 -7.42 -40.48
C ARG A 527 13.98 -7.49 -39.25
N CYS A 528 14.18 -8.44 -38.35
CA CYS A 528 13.35 -8.65 -37.17
C CYS A 528 13.66 -7.60 -36.09
N ALA A 529 12.61 -7.06 -35.48
CA ALA A 529 12.66 -6.15 -34.33
C ALA A 529 12.08 -6.80 -33.06
N ALA A 530 11.07 -7.64 -33.22
CA ALA A 530 10.39 -8.34 -32.13
C ALA A 530 9.80 -9.67 -32.64
N TRP A 531 9.49 -10.57 -31.70
CA TRP A 531 8.87 -11.86 -31.99
C TRP A 531 7.83 -12.20 -30.92
N GLU A 532 6.85 -13.01 -31.30
CA GLU A 532 5.76 -13.45 -30.41
C GLU A 532 5.35 -14.88 -30.75
N VAL A 533 4.81 -15.61 -29.77
CA VAL A 533 4.26 -16.96 -29.96
C VAL A 533 2.83 -17.03 -29.40
N CYS A 534 1.86 -17.31 -30.26
CA CYS A 534 0.49 -17.59 -29.83
C CYS A 534 0.31 -19.06 -29.47
N ALA A 535 -0.22 -19.32 -28.26
CA ALA A 535 -0.84 -20.59 -27.96
C ALA A 535 -2.24 -20.66 -28.61
N PRO A 536 -2.65 -21.80 -29.20
CA PRO A 536 -3.94 -21.92 -29.89
C PRO A 536 -5.11 -21.90 -28.89
N LEU A 537 -5.80 -20.75 -28.80
CA LEU A 537 -7.05 -20.59 -28.05
C LEU A 537 -8.26 -20.98 -28.92
N SER A 538 -8.59 -22.28 -28.93
CA SER A 538 -9.68 -22.91 -29.68
C SER A 538 -9.51 -22.95 -31.22
N PRO A 539 -10.23 -23.86 -31.93
CA PRO A 539 -10.10 -24.02 -33.38
C PRO A 539 -10.55 -22.83 -34.24
N GLU A 540 -11.23 -21.85 -33.65
CA GLU A 540 -11.91 -20.76 -34.38
C GLU A 540 -11.15 -19.42 -34.33
N ALA A 541 -10.12 -19.28 -33.47
CA ALA A 541 -9.45 -17.99 -33.22
C ALA A 541 -8.17 -17.73 -34.04
N GLY A 542 -7.68 -18.70 -34.83
CA GLY A 542 -6.67 -18.48 -35.89
C GLY A 542 -5.25 -18.04 -35.49
N CYS A 543 -4.94 -17.82 -34.21
CA CYS A 543 -3.58 -17.52 -33.75
C CYS A 543 -2.87 -18.79 -33.25
N GLY A 544 -1.85 -19.23 -33.98
CA GLY A 544 -1.05 -20.41 -33.64
C GLY A 544 0.31 -20.36 -34.31
N GLY A 545 1.36 -20.44 -33.51
CA GLY A 545 2.75 -20.40 -33.98
C GLY A 545 3.50 -19.11 -33.64
N CYS A 546 4.70 -19.01 -34.21
CA CYS A 546 5.69 -17.95 -34.07
C CYS A 546 5.52 -16.87 -35.15
N TYR A 547 5.50 -15.62 -34.71
CA TYR A 547 5.42 -14.43 -35.55
C TYR A 547 6.70 -13.60 -35.41
N LEU A 548 7.30 -13.23 -36.54
CA LEU A 548 8.46 -12.33 -36.60
C LEU A 548 8.02 -10.96 -37.12
N ILE A 549 8.31 -9.90 -36.38
CA ILE A 549 7.83 -8.54 -36.63
C ILE A 549 8.99 -7.69 -37.17
N GLY A 550 8.75 -6.98 -38.27
CA GLY A 550 9.77 -6.18 -38.96
C GLY A 550 10.18 -4.90 -38.24
N GLN A 551 11.41 -4.45 -38.49
CA GLN A 551 11.86 -3.10 -38.14
C GLN A 551 11.05 -2.05 -38.90
N VAL A 552 10.51 -1.08 -38.16
CA VAL A 552 9.85 0.10 -38.73
C VAL A 552 10.94 1.08 -39.19
N GLU A 553 10.98 1.42 -40.48
CA GLU A 553 11.89 2.46 -41.01
C GLU A 553 11.44 3.86 -40.57
N LEU A 554 11.78 4.24 -39.34
CA LEU A 554 11.69 5.63 -38.85
C LEU A 554 12.89 6.46 -39.35
N LEU A 555 12.91 6.77 -40.65
CA LEU A 555 13.93 7.62 -41.26
C LEU A 555 13.50 9.09 -41.40
N SER A 556 13.88 9.87 -40.38
CA SER A 556 14.16 11.33 -40.38
C SER A 556 13.09 12.34 -39.90
N PRO A 557 13.47 13.36 -39.10
CA PRO A 557 12.60 14.43 -38.53
C PRO A 557 12.78 15.78 -39.28
N PRO A 558 12.20 16.95 -38.86
CA PRO A 558 11.37 17.22 -37.67
C PRO A 558 10.05 17.98 -37.93
N MET A 559 9.16 18.04 -36.94
CA MET A 559 8.22 19.17 -36.83
C MET A 559 7.92 19.58 -35.39
N ARG A 560 7.69 20.88 -35.18
CA ARG A 560 7.70 21.59 -33.89
C ARG A 560 6.29 21.79 -33.31
N ILE A 561 6.24 21.95 -31.99
CA ILE A 561 5.20 22.67 -31.23
C ILE A 561 5.68 24.13 -31.00
N PRO A 562 4.84 25.14 -30.66
CA PRO A 562 3.37 25.13 -30.50
C PRO A 562 2.61 26.36 -31.09
N GLY A 563 1.26 26.29 -31.08
CA GLY A 563 0.43 27.40 -30.58
C GLY A 563 -0.32 28.35 -31.54
N TRP A 564 -1.50 28.75 -31.06
CA TRP A 564 -2.23 30.03 -31.28
C TRP A 564 -3.03 30.30 -32.57
N TYR A 565 -3.97 31.23 -32.42
CA TYR A 565 -5.10 31.59 -33.29
C TYR A 565 -4.76 32.67 -34.34
N ALA A 566 -5.63 32.78 -35.34
CA ALA A 566 -5.95 33.97 -36.15
C ALA A 566 -5.03 34.41 -37.33
N ALA A 567 -5.54 34.13 -38.54
CA ALA A 567 -5.79 35.05 -39.66
C ALA A 567 -4.82 36.21 -40.03
N ILE A 568 -4.39 36.21 -41.31
CA ILE A 568 -4.39 37.31 -42.30
C ILE A 568 -4.09 36.64 -43.66
N GLU A 569 -5.05 36.47 -44.57
CA GLU A 569 -5.59 37.41 -45.59
C GLU A 569 -4.75 37.47 -46.90
N ARG A 570 -5.46 37.34 -48.04
CA ARG A 570 -5.09 37.61 -49.47
C ARG A 570 -4.43 36.48 -50.28
N GLY A 571 -5.09 36.11 -51.38
CA GLY A 571 -4.54 35.35 -52.53
C GLY A 571 -3.88 36.29 -53.54
N PRO A 572 -4.01 36.12 -54.89
CA PRO A 572 -4.78 35.10 -55.64
C PRO A 572 -3.95 34.29 -56.67
N THR A 573 -4.46 33.11 -57.05
CA THR A 573 -4.89 32.70 -58.43
C THR A 573 -5.26 31.23 -58.40
#